data_AF-A0A2V6N8E3-F1
#
_entry.id   AF-A0A2V6N8E3-F1
#
_cell.length_a   1.000
_cell.length_b   1.000
_cell.length_c   1.000
_cell.angle_alpha   90.00
_cell.angle_beta   90.00
_cell.angle_gamma   90.00
#
_symmetry.space_group_name_H-M   'P 1'
#
loop_
_entity.id
_entity.type
_entity.pdbx_description
1 polymer ?
#
loop_
_entity_poly.entity_id
_entity_poly.type
_entity_poly.pdbx_seq_one_letter_code
_entity_poly.pdbx_strand_id
1 'polypeptide(L)'
;MKLLRGLAFFLACTAYATEPDDFLDQLDTALTIAAFHDNLRLRLSGTIDLEGYHLQQPAPGLIDSRIDNLFNPRLTLFLDAQMGSQIYFFAQSRLDRGFDPSDHGAQVRLDEYALRITP
;
A
#
# COMPACT_ATOMS: atom_id res chain seq x y z
N MET A 1 3.13 -25.48 11.40
CA MET A 1 4.57 -25.41 11.02
C MET A 1 4.90 -26.01 9.64
N LYS A 2 4.46 -27.23 9.29
CA LYS A 2 4.76 -27.84 7.98
C LYS A 2 4.14 -27.08 6.78
N LEU A 3 2.89 -26.62 6.93
CA LEU A 3 2.19 -25.80 5.93
C LEU A 3 2.87 -24.44 5.69
N LEU A 4 3.34 -23.78 6.76
CA LEU A 4 4.04 -22.49 6.65
C LEU A 4 5.36 -22.61 5.87
N ARG A 5 6.09 -23.71 6.08
CA ARG A 5 7.33 -24.02 5.34
C ARG A 5 7.06 -24.36 3.89
N GLY A 6 5.99 -25.11 3.60
CA GLY A 6 5.56 -25.39 2.23
C GLY A 6 5.14 -24.14 1.48
N LEU A 7 4.38 -23.25 2.13
CA LEU A 7 3.97 -21.96 1.57
C LEU A 7 5.18 -21.06 1.29
N ALA A 8 6.10 -20.93 2.26
CA ALA A 8 7.33 -20.15 2.08
C ALA A 8 8.22 -20.69 0.95
N PHE A 9 8.32 -22.02 0.82
CA PHE A 9 9.06 -22.65 -0.27
C PHE A 9 8.39 -22.42 -1.63
N PHE A 10 7.05 -22.48 -1.68
CA PHE A 10 6.29 -22.21 -2.91
C PHE A 10 6.43 -20.74 -3.34
N LEU A 11 6.31 -19.79 -2.41
CA LEU A 11 6.54 -18.36 -2.68
C LEU A 11 7.98 -18.08 -3.16
N ALA A 12 8.97 -18.72 -2.54
CA ALA A 12 10.37 -18.60 -2.97
C ALA A 12 10.55 -19.16 -4.39
N CYS A 13 10.00 -20.33 -4.69
CA CYS A 13 10.07 -20.93 -6.03
C CYS A 13 9.33 -20.10 -7.09
N THR A 14 8.18 -19.50 -6.76
CA THR A 14 7.47 -18.62 -7.71
C THR A 14 8.23 -17.33 -7.96
N ALA A 15 8.87 -16.75 -6.93
CA ALA A 15 9.68 -15.53 -7.09
C ALA A 15 10.90 -15.75 -8.00
N TYR A 16 11.49 -16.95 -8.02
CA TYR A 16 12.56 -17.32 -8.94
C TYR A 16 12.09 -17.62 -10.37
N ALA A 17 10.82 -18.00 -10.55
CA ALA A 17 10.26 -18.40 -11.84
C ALA A 17 9.59 -17.24 -12.60
N THR A 18 9.25 -16.16 -11.89
CA THR A 18 8.80 -14.90 -12.46
C THR A 18 9.97 -13.92 -12.51
N GLU A 19 9.99 -13.00 -13.47
CA GLU A 19 10.83 -11.79 -13.45
C GLU A 19 9.98 -10.67 -12.81
N PRO A 20 9.87 -10.61 -11.46
CA PRO A 20 9.03 -9.63 -10.80
C PRO A 20 9.48 -8.19 -11.09
N ASP A 21 10.77 -7.98 -11.34
CA ASP A 21 11.33 -6.67 -11.69
C ASP A 21 10.71 -6.16 -13.00
N ASP A 22 10.69 -6.96 -14.06
CA ASP A 22 10.08 -6.59 -15.34
C ASP A 22 8.58 -6.26 -15.21
N PHE A 23 7.86 -7.02 -14.39
CA PHE A 23 6.46 -6.74 -14.10
C PHE A 23 6.28 -5.42 -13.34
N LEU A 24 7.10 -5.17 -12.32
CA LEU A 24 7.05 -3.93 -11.53
C LEU A 24 7.45 -2.72 -12.37
N ASP A 25 8.42 -2.84 -13.25
CA ASP A 25 8.83 -1.80 -14.19
C ASP A 25 7.73 -1.49 -15.21
N GLN A 26 7.07 -2.52 -15.73
CA GLN A 26 5.92 -2.34 -16.61
C GLN A 26 4.75 -1.67 -15.88
N LEU A 27 4.52 -2.02 -14.61
CA LEU A 27 3.51 -1.39 -13.78
C LEU A 27 3.85 0.08 -13.50
N ASP A 28 5.09 0.42 -13.10
CA ASP A 28 5.51 1.81 -12.88
C ASP A 28 5.37 2.65 -14.16
N THR A 29 5.72 2.07 -15.31
CA THR A 29 5.51 2.71 -16.61
C THR A 29 4.02 2.92 -16.90
N ALA A 30 3.17 1.92 -16.68
CA ALA A 30 1.72 2.02 -16.90
C ALA A 30 1.02 3.01 -15.96
N LEU A 31 1.58 3.21 -14.76
CA LEU A 31 1.09 4.13 -13.74
C LEU A 31 1.73 5.52 -13.83
N THR A 32 2.59 5.76 -14.82
CA THR A 32 3.20 7.06 -15.10
C THR A 32 2.68 7.61 -16.42
N ILE A 33 2.10 8.80 -16.37
CA ILE A 33 1.66 9.55 -17.55
C ILE A 33 2.55 10.78 -17.67
N ALA A 34 3.13 10.99 -18.85
CA ALA A 34 3.85 12.19 -19.19
C ALA A 34 3.30 12.77 -20.51
N ALA A 35 3.05 14.08 -20.54
CA ALA A 35 2.45 14.78 -21.67
C ALA A 35 3.07 16.16 -21.88
N PHE A 36 2.84 16.73 -23.07
CA PHE A 36 3.31 18.07 -23.46
C PHE A 36 4.83 18.27 -23.30
N HIS A 37 5.64 17.34 -23.81
CA HIS A 37 7.10 17.36 -23.65
C HIS A 37 7.53 17.41 -22.17
N ASP A 38 6.95 16.50 -21.36
CA ASP A 38 7.16 16.40 -19.90
C ASP A 38 6.75 17.62 -19.08
N ASN A 39 5.99 18.54 -19.67
CA ASN A 39 5.43 19.68 -18.94
C ASN A 39 4.22 19.29 -18.08
N LEU A 40 3.62 18.12 -18.31
CA LEU A 40 2.66 17.51 -17.40
C LEU A 40 3.13 16.09 -17.08
N ARG A 41 3.30 15.79 -15.79
CA ARG A 41 3.65 14.47 -15.30
C ARG A 41 2.69 14.06 -14.20
N LEU A 42 2.12 12.87 -14.30
CA LEU A 42 1.30 12.25 -13.28
C LEU A 42 1.87 10.85 -12.99
N ARG A 43 2.06 10.53 -11.72
CA ARG A 43 2.54 9.22 -11.30
C ARG A 43 1.65 8.71 -10.17
N LEU A 44 1.15 7.49 -10.34
CA LEU A 44 0.49 6.75 -9.27
C LEU A 44 1.48 5.69 -8.75
N SER A 45 1.76 5.72 -7.46
CA SER A 45 2.61 4.73 -6.79
C SER A 45 1.94 4.25 -5.51
N GLY A 46 2.52 3.26 -4.83
CA GLY A 46 1.92 2.75 -3.61
C GLY A 46 2.69 1.62 -2.94
N THR A 47 2.18 1.19 -1.79
CA THR A 47 2.67 0.06 -1.01
C THR A 47 1.52 -0.87 -0.64
N ILE A 48 1.82 -2.17 -0.59
CA ILE A 48 0.93 -3.19 -0.06
C ILE A 48 1.62 -3.82 1.15
N ASP A 49 1.04 -3.63 2.33
CA ASP A 49 1.50 -4.20 3.59
C ASP A 49 0.57 -5.34 4.00
N LEU A 50 1.13 -6.53 4.24
CA LEU A 50 0.38 -7.72 4.65
C LEU A 50 0.88 -8.17 6.02
N GLU A 51 0.14 -7.81 7.06
CA GLU A 51 0.50 -8.09 8.45
C GLU A 51 -0.42 -9.15 9.07
N GLY A 52 0.16 -10.09 9.83
CA GLY A 52 -0.57 -11.12 10.57
C GLY A 52 -0.10 -11.17 12.02
N TYR A 53 -1.04 -11.01 12.95
CA TYR A 53 -0.80 -11.00 14.39
C TYR A 53 -1.51 -12.17 15.07
N HIS A 54 -0.82 -12.80 16.03
CA HIS A 54 -1.39 -13.79 16.93
C HIS A 54 -1.37 -13.24 18.36
N LEU A 55 -2.54 -12.96 18.92
CA LEU A 55 -2.72 -12.30 20.20
C LEU A 55 -2.83 -13.37 21.30
N GLN A 56 -1.77 -13.54 22.10
CA GLN A 56 -1.67 -14.62 23.10
C GLN A 56 -2.14 -14.24 24.51
N GLN A 57 -2.51 -12.98 24.75
CA GLN A 57 -2.91 -12.51 26.08
C GLN A 57 -4.23 -11.75 25.98
N PRO A 58 -5.19 -11.96 26.90
CA PRO A 58 -6.24 -10.96 27.10
C PRO A 58 -5.51 -9.67 27.46
N ALA A 59 -5.74 -8.60 26.70
CA ALA A 59 -4.96 -7.38 26.90
C ALA A 59 -5.12 -6.91 28.36
N PRO A 60 -4.06 -6.42 29.01
CA PRO A 60 -4.17 -5.85 30.34
C PRO A 60 -5.04 -4.58 30.26
N GLY A 61 -6.35 -4.76 30.45
CA GLY A 61 -7.37 -3.73 30.65
C GLY A 61 -7.62 -2.70 29.54
N LEU A 62 -6.85 -2.67 28.45
CA LEU A 62 -6.86 -1.56 27.48
C LEU A 62 -7.24 -1.94 26.04
N ILE A 63 -7.27 -3.24 25.69
CA ILE A 63 -7.68 -3.71 24.35
C ILE A 63 -8.65 -4.88 24.53
N ASP A 64 -9.96 -4.60 24.45
CA ASP A 64 -10.99 -5.65 24.44
C ASP A 64 -11.08 -6.25 23.03
N SER A 65 -10.22 -7.22 22.74
CA SER A 65 -10.22 -7.96 21.49
C SER A 65 -10.80 -9.35 21.72
N ARG A 66 -11.92 -9.67 21.04
CA ARG A 66 -12.51 -11.02 21.01
C ARG A 66 -11.85 -11.96 20.00
N ILE A 67 -10.83 -11.48 19.30
CA ILE A 67 -10.12 -12.21 18.24
C ILE A 67 -8.69 -12.52 18.69
N ASP A 68 -8.33 -13.80 18.58
CA ASP A 68 -6.98 -14.31 18.90
C ASP A 68 -5.99 -14.16 17.73
N ASN A 69 -6.50 -13.88 16.53
CA ASN A 69 -5.71 -13.68 15.32
C ASN A 69 -6.24 -12.48 14.55
N LEU A 70 -5.35 -11.60 14.12
CA LEU A 70 -5.68 -10.43 13.32
C LEU A 70 -4.86 -10.43 12.04
N PHE A 71 -5.54 -10.44 10.89
CA PHE A 71 -4.93 -10.15 9.60
C PHE A 71 -5.27 -8.71 9.21
N ASN A 72 -4.24 -7.91 8.93
CA ASN A 72 -4.32 -6.47 8.70
C ASN A 72 -3.66 -6.11 7.35
N PRO A 73 -4.37 -6.30 6.22
CA PRO A 73 -3.89 -5.84 4.92
C PRO A 73 -4.07 -4.33 4.81
N ARG A 74 -3.06 -3.66 4.25
CA ARG A 74 -3.11 -2.22 3.95
C ARG A 74 -2.57 -1.96 2.54
N LEU A 75 -3.32 -1.20 1.77
CA LEU A 75 -2.89 -0.59 0.52
C LEU A 75 -2.76 0.91 0.74
N THR A 76 -1.59 1.48 0.49
CA THR A 76 -1.39 2.94 0.48
C THR A 76 -1.06 3.36 -0.95
N LEU A 77 -1.75 4.37 -1.47
CA LEU A 77 -1.56 4.92 -2.81
C LEU A 77 -1.14 6.38 -2.72
N PHE A 78 -0.17 6.76 -3.55
CA PHE A 78 0.38 8.09 -3.67
C PHE A 78 0.21 8.59 -5.10
N LEU A 79 -0.43 9.74 -5.25
CA LEU A 79 -0.59 10.44 -6.51
C LEU A 79 0.31 11.67 -6.51
N ASP A 80 1.30 11.67 -7.38
CA ASP A 80 2.15 12.81 -7.68
C ASP A 80 1.72 13.42 -9.02
N ALA A 81 1.41 14.71 -9.03
CA ALA A 81 1.13 15.44 -10.26
C ALA A 81 1.99 16.70 -10.33
N GLN A 82 2.78 16.83 -11.39
CA GLN A 82 3.62 17.99 -11.67
C GLN A 82 3.20 18.63 -12.97
N MET A 83 3.01 19.95 -12.95
CA MET A 83 2.76 20.76 -14.14
C MET A 83 3.85 21.83 -14.23
N GLY A 84 4.78 21.59 -15.14
CA GLY A 84 5.99 22.38 -15.34
C GLY A 84 6.88 22.48 -14.10
N SER A 85 7.59 23.58 -14.00
CA SER A 85 8.39 23.93 -12.80
C SER A 85 7.56 24.59 -11.69
N GLN A 86 6.30 24.92 -11.98
CA GLN A 86 5.52 25.86 -11.17
C GLN A 86 4.56 25.15 -10.22
N ILE A 87 3.90 24.08 -10.65
CA ILE A 87 2.81 23.47 -9.87
C ILE A 87 3.16 22.01 -9.57
N TYR A 88 3.02 21.64 -8.30
CA TYR A 88 3.12 20.27 -7.84
C TYR A 88 1.97 19.98 -6.88
N PHE A 89 1.30 18.85 -7.09
CA PHE A 89 0.24 18.33 -6.26
C PHE A 89 0.58 16.92 -5.80
N PHE A 90 0.27 16.65 -4.54
CA PHE A 90 0.41 15.35 -3.92
C PHE A 90 -0.89 14.95 -3.24
N ALA A 91 -1.27 13.68 -3.35
CA ALA A 91 -2.35 13.10 -2.55
C ALA A 91 -2.00 11.67 -2.12
N GLN A 92 -2.32 11.35 -0.88
CA GLN A 92 -2.22 10.01 -0.32
C GLN A 92 -3.60 9.47 0.02
N SER A 93 -3.91 8.27 -0.45
CA SER A 93 -5.08 7.50 -0.02
C SER A 93 -4.68 6.14 0.52
N ARG A 94 -5.53 5.58 1.39
CA ARG A 94 -5.29 4.30 2.05
C ARG A 94 -6.54 3.46 2.05
N LEU A 95 -6.39 2.17 1.80
CA LEU A 95 -7.40 1.14 2.00
C LEU A 95 -6.87 0.18 3.07
N ASP A 96 -7.45 0.23 4.27
CA ASP A 96 -7.06 -0.64 5.39
C ASP A 96 -8.24 -0.90 6.34
N ARG A 97 -8.02 -1.60 7.45
CA ARG A 97 -9.05 -1.87 8.48
C ARG A 97 -9.37 -0.64 9.36
N GLY A 98 -8.91 0.55 8.99
CA GLY A 98 -9.11 1.76 9.78
C GLY A 98 -8.27 1.82 11.05
N PHE A 99 -8.73 2.61 12.02
CA PHE A 99 -8.03 2.82 13.31
C PHE A 99 -8.36 1.73 14.35
N ASP A 100 -9.61 1.23 14.33
CA ASP A 100 -10.03 0.10 15.15
C ASP A 100 -10.07 -1.15 14.28
N PRO A 101 -9.14 -2.12 14.46
CA PRO A 101 -9.08 -3.33 13.67
C PRO A 101 -10.21 -4.33 13.99
N SER A 102 -11.22 -3.94 14.77
CA SER A 102 -12.45 -4.72 14.97
C SER A 102 -13.17 -5.04 13.64
N ASP A 103 -14.24 -5.83 13.69
CA ASP A 103 -14.79 -6.56 12.54
C ASP A 103 -15.54 -5.69 11.49
N HIS A 104 -15.22 -4.39 11.42
CA HIS A 104 -15.96 -3.38 10.64
C HIS A 104 -15.57 -3.37 9.15
N GLY A 105 -14.64 -4.24 8.73
CA GLY A 105 -14.23 -4.39 7.33
C GLY A 105 -13.16 -3.40 6.87
N ALA A 106 -12.92 -3.37 5.55
CA ALA A 106 -11.95 -2.45 4.94
C ALA A 106 -12.59 -1.07 4.68
N GLN A 107 -11.84 -0.01 4.94
CA GLN A 107 -12.21 1.39 4.72
C GLN A 107 -11.24 2.05 3.76
N VAL A 108 -11.76 2.91 2.87
CA VAL A 108 -10.95 3.85 2.07
C VAL A 108 -10.86 5.20 2.78
N ARG A 109 -9.65 5.75 2.88
CA ARG A 109 -9.34 7.04 3.51
C ARG A 109 -8.47 7.89 2.60
N LEU A 110 -8.70 9.20 2.61
CA LEU A 110 -7.78 10.18 2.04
C LEU A 110 -6.99 10.79 3.21
N ASP A 111 -5.73 10.42 3.32
CA ASP A 111 -4.92 10.71 4.51
C ASP A 111 -4.24 12.08 4.41
N GLU A 112 -3.71 12.41 3.24
CA GLU A 112 -2.93 13.64 3.05
C GLU A 112 -3.12 14.21 1.64
N TYR A 113 -3.06 15.54 1.53
CA TYR A 113 -2.98 16.24 0.26
C TYR A 113 -2.16 17.51 0.43
N ALA A 114 -1.37 17.84 -0.59
CA ALA A 114 -0.56 19.05 -0.62
C ALA A 114 -0.55 19.66 -2.02
N LEU A 115 -0.50 20.99 -2.07
CA LEU A 115 -0.34 21.77 -3.29
C LEU A 115 0.81 22.75 -3.08
N ARG A 116 1.80 22.69 -3.97
CA ARG A 116 2.92 23.63 -4.02
C ARG A 116 2.84 24.44 -5.31
N ILE A 117 2.92 25.75 -5.16
CA ILE A 117 3.01 26.70 -6.26
C ILE A 117 4.34 27.45 -6.11
N THR A 118 5.21 27.34 -7.11
CA THR A 118 6.48 28.06 -7.21
C THR A 118 6.29 29.21 -8.19
N PRO A 119 6.46 30.47 -7.76
CA PRO A 119 6.34 31.63 -8.63
C PRO A 119 7.48 31.74 -9.66
#